data_AF-A0A1F7XJM6-F1
#
_entry.id   AF-A0A1F7XJM6-F1
#
_cell.length_a   1.000
_cell.length_b   1.000
_cell.length_c   1.000
_cell.angle_alpha   90.00
_cell.angle_beta   90.00
_cell.angle_gamma   90.00
#
_symmetry.space_group_name_H-M   'P 1'
#
loop_
_entity.id
_entity.type
_entity.pdbx_description
1 polymer ?
#
loop_
_entity_poly.entity_id
_entity_poly.type
_entity_poly.pdbx_seq_one_letter_code
_entity_poly.pdbx_strand_id
1 'polypeptide(L)'
;MQKIAQRFGLNEVDVQAVFDEDRSERQAQRKELFEERLTQMVSDGKITEDQKKLILAKHEEMQSQREAQIDEFQNMTPEERRSAMEEHHEELESWAEDNEIDIGYLFGFGRHKGMHGQQMM
;
A
#
# COMPACT_ATOMS: atom_id res chain seq x y z
N MET A 1 -8.29 -14.99 -13.05
CA MET A 1 -8.08 -14.84 -14.52
C MET A 1 -8.69 -15.98 -15.32
N GLN A 2 -8.61 -17.24 -14.84
CA GLN A 2 -9.25 -18.42 -15.45
C GLN A 2 -10.71 -18.26 -15.90
N LYS A 3 -11.59 -17.70 -15.04
CA LYS A 3 -13.00 -17.48 -15.39
C LYS A 3 -13.20 -16.53 -16.58
N ILE A 4 -12.32 -15.54 -16.76
CA ILE A 4 -12.38 -14.57 -17.86
C ILE A 4 -11.94 -15.25 -19.15
N ALA A 5 -10.79 -15.94 -19.13
CA ALA A 5 -10.29 -16.69 -20.27
C ALA A 5 -11.32 -17.73 -20.76
N GLN A 6 -11.92 -18.50 -19.84
CA GLN A 6 -12.94 -19.50 -20.16
C GLN A 6 -14.24 -18.89 -20.68
N ARG A 7 -14.69 -17.74 -20.12
CA ARG A 7 -15.93 -17.08 -20.54
C ARG A 7 -15.86 -16.54 -21.98
N PHE A 8 -14.67 -16.10 -22.41
CA PHE A 8 -14.45 -15.45 -23.70
C PHE A 8 -13.66 -16.31 -24.70
N GLY A 9 -13.27 -17.54 -24.32
CA GLY A 9 -12.49 -18.43 -25.18
C GLY A 9 -11.07 -17.91 -25.47
N LEU A 10 -10.47 -17.20 -24.53
CA LEU A 10 -9.12 -16.61 -24.66
C LEU A 10 -8.06 -17.57 -24.11
N ASN A 11 -6.81 -17.39 -24.55
CA ASN A 11 -5.66 -18.09 -23.99
C ASN A 11 -5.37 -17.59 -22.56
N GLU A 12 -5.28 -18.50 -21.59
CA GLU A 12 -5.05 -18.15 -20.18
C GLU A 12 -3.69 -17.47 -19.95
N VAL A 13 -2.65 -17.85 -20.68
CA VAL A 13 -1.31 -17.26 -20.59
C VAL A 13 -1.29 -15.84 -21.13
N ASP A 14 -1.93 -15.59 -22.27
CA ASP A 14 -1.99 -14.25 -22.86
C ASP A 14 -2.83 -13.31 -21.96
N VAL A 15 -3.92 -13.82 -21.38
CA VAL A 15 -4.73 -13.06 -20.42
C VAL A 15 -3.88 -12.72 -19.19
N GLN A 16 -3.15 -13.69 -18.62
CA GLN A 16 -2.27 -13.45 -17.49
C GLN A 16 -1.22 -12.37 -17.79
N ALA A 17 -0.56 -12.46 -18.95
CA ALA A 17 0.45 -11.49 -19.38
C ALA A 17 -0.11 -10.06 -19.46
N VAL A 18 -1.30 -9.87 -20.03
CA VAL A 18 -1.93 -8.53 -20.12
C VAL A 18 -2.26 -7.96 -18.74
N PHE A 19 -2.74 -8.79 -17.80
CA PHE A 19 -3.01 -8.32 -16.44
C PHE A 19 -1.72 -7.98 -15.68
N ASP A 20 -0.65 -8.74 -15.89
CA ASP A 20 0.65 -8.47 -15.26
C ASP A 20 1.26 -7.17 -15.82
N GLU A 21 1.12 -6.93 -17.12
CA GLU A 21 1.51 -5.67 -17.77
C GLU A 21 0.71 -4.48 -17.22
N ASP A 22 -0.63 -4.52 -17.23
CA ASP A 22 -1.47 -3.45 -16.67
C ASP A 22 -1.17 -3.22 -15.20
N ARG A 23 -0.97 -4.29 -14.41
CA ARG A 23 -0.62 -4.18 -13.00
C ARG A 23 0.70 -3.43 -12.81
N SER A 24 1.71 -3.76 -13.60
CA SER A 24 3.03 -3.12 -13.57
C SER A 24 2.95 -1.63 -13.95
N GLU A 25 2.25 -1.29 -15.03
CA GLU A 25 2.04 0.09 -15.46
C GLU A 25 1.32 0.91 -14.39
N ARG A 26 0.27 0.34 -13.79
CA ARG A 26 -0.51 1.00 -12.73
C ARG A 26 0.30 1.16 -11.46
N GLN A 27 1.20 0.25 -11.15
CA GLN A 27 2.12 0.37 -10.01
C GLN A 27 3.15 1.48 -10.26
N ALA A 28 3.72 1.56 -11.46
CA ALA A 28 4.62 2.64 -11.83
C ALA A 28 3.94 4.02 -11.73
N GLN A 29 2.73 4.16 -12.29
CA GLN A 29 1.94 5.40 -12.19
C GLN A 29 1.63 5.78 -10.73
N ARG A 30 1.29 4.79 -9.88
CA ARG A 30 1.06 5.06 -8.45
C ARG A 30 2.33 5.49 -7.73
N LYS A 31 3.48 4.90 -8.06
CA LYS A 31 4.78 5.27 -7.49
C LYS A 31 5.15 6.71 -7.86
N GLU A 32 5.01 7.08 -9.12
CA GLU A 32 5.27 8.44 -9.59
C GLU A 32 4.39 9.48 -8.89
N LEU A 33 3.07 9.25 -8.85
CA LEU A 33 2.13 10.14 -8.15
C LEU A 33 2.42 10.24 -6.64
N PHE A 34 2.94 9.17 -6.04
CA PHE A 34 3.33 9.17 -4.63
C PHE A 34 4.57 10.03 -4.39
N GLU A 35 5.60 9.87 -5.21
CA GLU A 35 6.83 10.66 -5.18
C GLU A 35 6.57 12.15 -5.43
N GLU A 36 5.70 12.48 -6.39
CA GLU A 36 5.28 13.86 -6.68
C GLU A 36 4.61 14.52 -5.46
N ARG A 37 3.68 13.80 -4.80
CA ARG A 37 3.00 14.33 -3.61
C ARG A 37 3.94 14.54 -2.44
N LEU A 38 4.88 13.63 -2.22
CA LEU A 38 5.91 13.82 -1.18
C LEU A 38 6.78 15.04 -1.49
N THR A 39 7.15 15.23 -2.76
CA THR A 39 7.89 16.43 -3.20
C THR A 39 7.11 17.71 -2.94
N GLN A 40 5.79 17.70 -3.19
CA GLN A 40 4.93 18.84 -2.85
C GLN A 40 4.87 19.07 -1.34
N MET A 41 4.82 18.01 -0.52
CA MET A 41 4.78 18.19 0.95
C MET A 41 6.10 18.70 1.54
N VAL A 42 7.24 18.34 0.94
CA VAL A 42 8.51 18.98 1.26
C VAL A 42 8.47 20.47 0.90
N SER A 43 7.96 20.80 -0.29
CA SER A 43 7.83 22.19 -0.74
C SER A 43 6.86 23.00 0.14
N ASP A 44 5.80 22.36 0.65
CA ASP A 44 4.83 22.93 1.59
C ASP A 44 5.38 23.02 3.03
N GLY A 45 6.58 22.46 3.30
CA GLY A 45 7.17 22.41 4.64
C GLY A 45 6.46 21.48 5.63
N LYS A 46 5.62 20.55 5.15
CA LYS A 46 4.90 19.58 5.99
C LYS A 46 5.79 18.40 6.42
N ILE A 47 6.78 18.08 5.60
CA ILE A 47 7.80 17.06 5.88
C ILE A 47 9.17 17.59 5.43
N THR A 48 10.24 17.00 5.94
CA THR A 48 11.61 17.26 5.49
C THR A 48 12.01 16.36 4.30
N GLU A 49 13.09 16.72 3.60
CA GLU A 49 13.67 15.85 2.56
C GLU A 49 14.10 14.48 3.12
N ASP A 50 14.54 14.43 4.38
CA ASP A 50 14.93 13.17 5.00
C ASP A 50 13.71 12.32 5.37
N GLN A 51 12.63 12.94 5.87
CA GLN A 51 11.35 12.25 6.06
C GLN A 51 10.78 11.71 4.74
N LYS A 52 10.90 12.46 3.64
CA LYS A 52 10.52 11.96 2.30
C LYS A 52 11.28 10.68 1.94
N LYS A 53 12.59 10.64 2.15
CA LYS A 53 13.40 9.43 1.86
C LYS A 53 12.97 8.24 2.72
N LEU A 54 12.71 8.48 4.01
CA LEU A 54 12.23 7.46 4.94
C LEU A 54 10.88 6.89 4.50
N ILE A 55 9.94 7.76 4.12
CA ILE A 55 8.61 7.37 3.62
C ILE A 55 8.73 6.54 2.34
N LEU A 56 9.58 6.95 1.39
CA LEU A 56 9.79 6.21 0.15
C LEU A 56 10.36 4.81 0.41
N ALA A 57 11.37 4.71 1.27
CA ALA A 57 11.97 3.44 1.64
C ALA A 57 10.97 2.50 2.33
N LYS A 58 10.22 3.00 3.32
CA LYS A 58 9.23 2.19 4.05
C LYS A 58 8.06 1.79 3.14
N HIS A 59 7.64 2.66 2.23
CA HIS A 59 6.61 2.31 1.25
C HIS A 59 7.07 1.18 0.31
N GLU A 60 8.31 1.22 -0.18
CA GLU A 60 8.86 0.15 -1.03
C GLU A 60 8.98 -1.18 -0.28
N GLU A 61 9.40 -1.14 1.00
CA GLU A 61 9.42 -2.29 1.89
C GLU A 61 8.02 -2.91 2.03
N MET A 62 7.01 -2.10 2.37
CA MET A 62 5.62 -2.56 2.53
C MET A 62 5.04 -3.13 1.23
N GLN A 63 5.34 -2.54 0.07
CA GLN A 63 4.87 -3.08 -1.22
C GLN A 63 5.48 -4.46 -1.47
N SER A 64 6.77 -4.62 -1.21
CA SER A 64 7.47 -5.90 -1.37
C SER A 64 6.92 -6.97 -0.41
N GLN A 65 6.68 -6.61 0.85
CA GLN A 65 6.06 -7.51 1.84
C GLN A 65 4.66 -7.94 1.40
N ARG A 66 3.83 -6.98 0.95
CA ARG A 66 2.47 -7.27 0.46
C ARG A 66 2.46 -8.18 -0.76
N GLU A 67 3.40 -7.99 -1.69
CA GLU A 67 3.54 -8.86 -2.87
C GLU A 67 3.94 -10.28 -2.47
N ALA A 68 4.88 -10.44 -1.53
CA ALA A 68 5.30 -11.74 -1.03
C ALA A 68 4.19 -12.48 -0.25
N GLN A 69 3.37 -11.74 0.50
CA GLN A 69 2.34 -12.31 1.36
C GLN A 69 0.98 -12.49 0.66
N ILE A 70 0.82 -12.09 -0.61
CA ILE A 70 -0.48 -12.13 -1.30
C ILE A 70 -1.13 -13.51 -1.28
N ASP A 71 -0.35 -14.57 -1.50
CA ASP A 71 -0.84 -15.94 -1.52
C ASP A 71 -1.13 -16.46 -0.10
N GLU A 72 -0.35 -16.02 0.88
CA GLU A 72 -0.54 -16.36 2.29
C GLU A 72 -1.86 -15.75 2.81
N PHE A 73 -2.08 -14.47 2.52
CA PHE A 73 -3.32 -13.78 2.88
C PHE A 73 -4.57 -14.37 2.23
N GLN A 74 -4.46 -15.01 1.06
CA GLN A 74 -5.61 -15.68 0.43
C GLN A 74 -6.08 -16.90 1.21
N ASN A 75 -5.17 -17.55 1.95
CA ASN A 75 -5.46 -18.77 2.71
C ASN A 75 -5.80 -18.50 4.18
N MET A 76 -5.49 -17.31 4.70
CA MET A 76 -5.85 -16.89 6.06
C MET A 76 -7.36 -16.73 6.25
N THR A 77 -7.84 -17.10 7.44
CA THR A 77 -9.19 -16.77 7.91
C THR A 77 -9.35 -15.26 8.13
N PRO A 78 -10.59 -14.74 8.19
CA PRO A 78 -10.82 -13.33 8.50
C PRO A 78 -10.20 -12.88 9.83
N GLU A 79 -10.17 -13.75 10.85
CA GLU A 79 -9.60 -13.46 12.16
C GLU A 79 -8.07 -13.38 12.11
N GLU A 80 -7.42 -14.35 11.44
CA GLU A 80 -5.96 -14.33 11.24
C GLU A 80 -5.52 -13.11 10.40
N ARG A 81 -6.27 -12.80 9.34
CA ARG A 81 -6.00 -11.61 8.52
C ARG A 81 -6.13 -10.32 9.34
N ARG A 82 -7.12 -10.26 10.23
CA ARG A 82 -7.29 -9.09 11.12
C ARG A 82 -6.12 -8.98 12.08
N SER A 83 -5.73 -10.06 12.74
CA SER A 83 -4.58 -10.09 13.65
C SER A 83 -3.29 -9.65 12.95
N ALA A 84 -3.03 -10.16 11.75
CA ALA A 84 -1.85 -9.79 10.96
C ALA A 84 -1.86 -8.31 10.54
N MET A 85 -3.03 -7.76 10.23
CA MET A 85 -3.18 -6.33 9.89
C MET A 85 -3.03 -5.43 11.12
N GLU A 86 -3.50 -5.86 12.30
CA GLU A 86 -3.31 -5.13 13.56
C GLU A 86 -1.83 -5.08 13.95
N GLU A 87 -1.12 -6.22 13.90
CA GLU A 87 0.32 -6.28 14.18
C GLU A 87 1.13 -5.38 13.22
N HIS A 88 0.84 -5.47 11.91
CA HIS A 88 1.49 -4.62 10.92
C HIS A 88 1.13 -3.14 11.10
N HIS A 89 -0.06 -2.82 11.62
CA HIS A 89 -0.43 -1.43 11.92
C HIS A 89 0.38 -0.87 13.10
N GLU A 90 0.52 -1.63 14.18
CA GLU A 90 1.30 -1.25 15.36
C GLU A 90 2.79 -1.06 15.02
N GLU A 91 3.35 -1.91 14.15
CA GLU A 91 4.72 -1.76 13.66
C GLU A 91 4.90 -0.41 12.94
N LEU A 92 3.95 -0.08 12.04
CA LEU A 92 4.01 1.14 11.26
C LEU A 92 3.74 2.40 12.09
N GLU A 93 2.88 2.31 13.08
CA GLU A 93 2.63 3.40 14.03
C GLU A 93 3.89 3.71 14.82
N SER A 94 4.53 2.68 15.38
CA SER A 94 5.80 2.83 16.11
C SER A 94 6.89 3.43 15.21
N TRP A 95 7.03 2.93 13.97
CA TRP A 95 7.96 3.49 13.00
C TRP A 95 7.66 4.96 12.67
N ALA A 96 6.38 5.31 12.52
CA ALA A 96 5.98 6.67 12.17
C ALA A 96 6.27 7.65 13.34
N GLU A 97 5.96 7.24 14.58
CA GLU A 97 6.27 8.00 15.79
C GLU A 97 7.78 8.23 15.95
N ASP A 98 8.60 7.18 15.82
CA ASP A 98 10.06 7.26 15.94
C ASP A 98 10.70 8.21 14.92
N ASN A 99 10.05 8.41 13.78
CA ASN A 99 10.55 9.26 12.70
C ASN A 99 9.78 10.61 12.60
N GLU A 100 8.88 10.89 13.54
CA GLU A 100 8.04 12.10 13.58
C GLU A 100 7.24 12.31 12.27
N ILE A 101 6.77 11.21 11.68
CA ILE A 101 6.04 11.16 10.42
C ILE A 101 4.56 10.84 10.69
N ASP A 102 3.65 11.50 9.97
CA ASP A 102 2.25 11.08 9.96
C ASP A 102 2.11 9.75 9.19
N ILE A 103 1.62 8.71 9.87
CA ILE A 103 1.46 7.37 9.29
C ILE A 103 0.58 7.37 8.03
N GLY A 104 -0.35 8.33 7.90
CA GLY A 104 -1.19 8.52 6.73
C GLY A 104 -0.39 8.82 5.45
N TYR A 105 0.85 9.31 5.58
CA TYR A 105 1.74 9.49 4.43
C TYR A 105 2.22 8.17 3.82
N LEU A 106 2.13 7.04 4.53
CA LEU A 106 2.51 5.72 4.00
C LEU A 106 1.42 5.06 3.15
N PHE A 107 0.14 5.32 3.41
CA PHE A 107 -0.97 4.57 2.80
C PHE A 107 -1.58 5.23 1.57
N GLY A 108 -0.93 6.28 1.05
CA GLY A 108 -1.41 7.08 -0.06
C GLY A 108 -2.51 8.05 0.38
N PHE A 109 -2.46 9.26 -0.17
CA PHE A 109 -3.22 10.46 0.24
C PHE A 109 -4.74 10.42 -0.05
N GLY A 110 -5.40 9.28 0.19
CA GLY A 110 -6.82 9.05 -0.04
C GLY A 110 -7.63 8.98 1.26
N ARG A 111 -8.24 10.10 1.65
CA ARG A 111 -9.31 10.25 2.66
C ARG A 111 -9.07 9.52 4.00
N HIS A 112 -8.38 10.20 4.92
CA HIS A 112 -8.77 10.19 6.33
C HIS A 112 -10.15 10.85 6.49
N LYS A 113 -11.22 10.16 6.07
CA LYS A 113 -12.57 10.47 6.55
C LYS A 113 -13.18 9.19 7.10
N GLY A 114 -12.79 8.87 8.33
CA GLY A 114 -13.53 7.96 9.20
C GLY A 114 -12.68 6.92 9.89
N MET A 115 -11.91 7.30 10.92
CA MET A 115 -11.64 6.47 12.11
C MET A 115 -10.80 7.21 13.17
N HIS A 116 -11.15 8.46 13.47
CA HIS A 116 -10.77 9.12 14.72
C HIS A 116 -12.04 9.68 15.33
N GLY A 117 -12.58 8.97 16.33
CA GLY A 117 -13.79 9.40 17.04
C GLY A 117 -14.78 8.30 17.38
N GLN A 118 -14.34 7.17 17.96
CA GLN A 118 -15.15 6.53 18.99
C GLN A 118 -14.26 6.33 20.22
N GLN A 119 -14.14 7.44 20.95
CA GLN A 119 -13.65 7.44 22.31
C GLN A 119 -14.54 6.53 23.16
N MET A 120 -13.88 5.70 23.97
CA MET A 120 -14.46 5.00 25.10
C MET A 120 -15.45 5.88 25.88
N MET A 121 -16.68 5.40 26.02
CA MET A 121 -17.56 5.59 27.19
C MET A 121 -18.53 4.42 27.27
#